data_AF-U9TQX3-F1
#
_entry.id   AF-U9TQX3-F1
#
_cell.length_a   1.000
_cell.length_b   1.000
_cell.length_c   1.000
_cell.angle_alpha   90.00
_cell.angle_beta   90.00
_cell.angle_gamma   90.00
#
_symmetry.space_group_name_H-M   'P 1'
#
loop_
_entity.id
_entity.type
_entity.pdbx_description
1 polymer ?
#
loop_
_entity_poly.entity_id
_entity_poly.type
_entity_poly.pdbx_seq_one_letter_code
_entity_poly.pdbx_strand_id
1 'polypeptide(L)'
;MNVLQAIQYIIQGWSKVTANTIRNCWNHIKILSNTDDERMIDDEDDELMLDDKLILDDELNKAIKTFCLPNMMEVKEFLTISEENIVYEIPDDISKFADMFKNGPTNHPDEIDDSAKIEIICVNKALQGLKIVNSFLLQQENASEQIKLMGKIEKFIKNKQINSMQQTTINQYFK
;
A
#
# COMPACT_ATOMS: atom_id res chain seq x y z
N MET A 1 40.86 0.00 -30.38
CA MET A 1 39.80 -0.63 -29.58
C MET A 1 38.47 -0.36 -30.28
N ASN A 2 37.78 -1.40 -30.74
CA ASN A 2 36.45 -1.25 -31.35
C ASN A 2 35.33 -1.50 -30.31
N VAL A 3 34.09 -1.16 -30.66
CA VAL A 3 32.94 -1.27 -29.74
C VAL A 3 32.77 -2.68 -29.19
N LEU A 4 32.96 -3.71 -30.03
CA LEU A 4 32.87 -5.11 -29.61
C LEU A 4 33.94 -5.47 -28.57
N GLN A 5 35.19 -5.03 -28.79
CA GLN A 5 36.30 -5.23 -27.86
C GLN A 5 36.06 -4.49 -26.53
N ALA A 6 35.49 -3.29 -26.57
CA ALA A 6 35.12 -2.54 -25.37
C ALA A 6 34.03 -3.27 -24.57
N ILE A 7 32.99 -3.80 -25.23
CA ILE A 7 31.93 -4.58 -24.59
C ILE A 7 32.51 -5.85 -23.95
N GLN A 8 33.34 -6.60 -24.68
CA GLN A 8 33.98 -7.81 -24.17
C GLN A 8 34.89 -7.52 -22.98
N TYR A 9 35.65 -6.42 -23.03
CA TYR A 9 36.49 -5.97 -21.92
C TYR A 9 35.66 -5.62 -20.68
N ILE A 10 34.54 -4.92 -20.86
CA ILE A 10 33.63 -4.57 -19.77
C ILE A 10 33.03 -5.85 -19.14
N ILE A 11 32.54 -6.80 -19.95
CA ILE A 11 32.00 -8.07 -19.46
C ILE A 11 33.04 -8.84 -18.63
N GLN A 12 34.28 -8.94 -19.14
CA GLN A 12 35.37 -9.59 -18.43
C GLN A 12 35.74 -8.87 -17.13
N GLY A 13 35.72 -7.53 -17.13
CA GLY A 13 35.92 -6.72 -15.94
C GLY A 13 34.86 -7.02 -14.88
N TRP A 14 33.58 -6.99 -15.26
CA TRP A 14 32.46 -7.27 -14.36
C TRP A 14 32.43 -8.70 -13.84
N SER A 15 32.90 -9.69 -14.60
CA SER A 15 32.98 -11.08 -14.13
C SER A 15 33.87 -11.27 -12.90
N LYS A 16 34.78 -10.33 -12.64
CA LYS A 16 35.70 -10.34 -11.48
C LYS A 16 35.17 -9.51 -10.30
N VAL A 17 34.10 -8.75 -10.51
CA VAL A 17 33.50 -7.91 -9.48
C VAL A 17 32.62 -8.78 -8.60
N THR A 18 32.93 -8.81 -7.30
CA THR A 18 32.12 -9.53 -6.32
C THR A 18 31.16 -8.57 -5.62
N ALA A 19 30.12 -9.13 -4.97
CA ALA A 19 29.25 -8.38 -4.07
C ALA A 19 30.07 -7.59 -3.01
N ASN A 20 31.16 -8.17 -2.50
CA ASN A 20 32.05 -7.51 -1.54
C ASN A 20 32.81 -6.32 -2.17
N THR A 21 33.24 -6.44 -3.42
CA THR A 21 33.88 -5.34 -4.17
C THR A 21 32.92 -4.15 -4.30
N ILE A 22 31.67 -4.40 -4.67
CA ILE A 22 30.65 -3.35 -4.83
C ILE A 22 30.33 -2.72 -3.47
N ARG A 23 30.17 -3.53 -2.42
CA ARG A 23 29.94 -3.06 -1.05
C ARG A 23 31.08 -2.15 -0.57
N ASN A 24 32.32 -2.57 -0.77
CA ASN A 24 33.50 -1.79 -0.38
C ASN A 24 33.58 -0.46 -1.15
N CYS A 25 33.26 -0.46 -2.44
CA CYS A 25 33.18 0.78 -3.22
C CYS A 25 32.12 1.72 -2.66
N TRP A 26 30.94 1.22 -2.31
CA TRP A 26 29.84 2.02 -1.73
C TRP A 26 30.15 2.52 -0.32
N ASN A 27 30.84 1.73 0.51
CA ASN A 27 31.38 2.18 1.79
C ASN A 27 32.39 3.31 1.59
N HIS A 28 33.30 3.18 0.61
CA HIS A 28 34.35 4.16 0.35
C HIS A 28 33.80 5.55 -0.03
N ILE A 29 32.72 5.58 -0.82
CA ILE A 29 32.03 6.82 -1.19
C ILE A 29 30.90 7.19 -0.21
N LYS A 30 30.83 6.53 0.95
CA LYS A 30 29.89 6.80 2.04
C LYS A 30 28.40 6.72 1.65
N ILE A 31 28.07 5.95 0.62
CA ILE A 31 26.67 5.58 0.30
C ILE A 31 26.14 4.61 1.35
N LEU A 32 27.00 3.69 1.78
CA LEU A 32 26.79 2.86 2.95
C LEU A 32 27.55 3.53 4.09
N SER A 33 26.85 4.26 4.94
CA SER A 33 27.42 4.73 6.20
C SER A 33 27.70 3.48 7.04
N ASN A 34 28.98 3.22 7.36
CA ASN A 34 29.28 2.28 8.44
C ASN A 34 28.75 2.92 9.72
N THR A 35 27.53 2.58 10.11
CA THR A 35 26.92 2.94 11.39
C THR A 35 27.53 2.07 12.49
N ASP A 36 28.86 2.14 12.62
CA ASP A 36 29.57 1.72 13.84
C ASP A 36 29.90 2.93 14.73
N ASP A 37 29.63 4.16 14.25
CA ASP A 37 29.61 5.36 15.10
C ASP A 37 28.25 5.44 15.80
N GLU A 38 28.07 4.57 16.80
CA GLU A 38 27.16 4.83 17.90
C GLU A 38 27.56 6.13 18.61
N ARG A 39 26.56 7.00 18.83
CA ARG A 39 26.56 8.19 19.70
C ARG A 39 27.16 9.46 19.09
N MET A 40 26.32 10.20 18.38
CA MET A 40 26.05 11.64 18.57
C MET A 40 24.91 11.97 17.58
N ILE A 41 23.70 11.46 17.84
CA ILE A 41 22.51 12.11 17.32
C ILE A 41 22.28 13.25 18.32
N ASP A 42 22.59 14.47 17.91
CA ASP A 42 21.97 15.64 18.52
C ASP A 42 20.47 15.50 18.27
N ASP A 43 19.75 15.11 19.31
CA ASP A 43 18.29 15.12 19.35
C ASP A 43 17.83 16.59 19.35
N GLU A 44 17.79 17.22 18.17
CA GLU A 44 17.10 18.51 17.97
C GLU A 44 15.91 18.42 16.99
N ASP A 45 15.63 17.26 16.39
CA ASP A 45 14.51 17.08 15.44
C ASP A 45 13.30 16.29 16.00
N ASP A 46 13.38 15.78 17.23
CA ASP A 46 12.27 14.99 17.83
C ASP A 46 11.14 15.87 18.41
N GLU A 47 11.30 17.20 18.40
CA GLU A 47 10.25 18.14 18.85
C GLU A 47 9.19 18.42 17.76
N LEU A 48 9.44 18.05 16.49
CA LEU A 48 8.51 18.33 15.37
C LEU A 48 7.46 17.23 15.14
N MET A 49 7.62 16.03 15.71
CA MET A 49 6.68 14.90 15.51
C MET A 49 5.52 14.87 16.53
N LEU A 50 5.66 15.56 17.66
CA LEU A 50 4.60 15.64 18.67
C LEU A 50 3.45 16.58 18.23
N ASP A 51 3.78 17.63 17.48
CA ASP A 51 2.80 18.61 17.01
C ASP A 51 1.82 17.98 16.01
N ASP A 52 2.30 17.17 15.06
CA ASP A 52 1.44 16.56 14.04
C ASP A 52 0.39 15.61 14.63
N LYS A 53 0.72 14.89 15.72
CA LYS A 53 -0.24 14.00 16.40
C LYS A 53 -1.31 14.78 17.16
N LEU A 54 -0.94 15.88 17.81
CA LEU A 54 -1.87 16.77 18.49
C LEU A 54 -2.80 17.48 17.49
N ILE A 55 -2.27 17.88 16.33
CA ILE A 55 -3.02 18.51 15.24
C ILE A 55 -4.06 17.53 14.65
N LEU A 56 -3.68 16.26 14.46
CA LEU A 56 -4.57 15.21 13.95
C LEU A 56 -5.73 14.91 14.91
N ASP A 57 -5.46 14.84 16.21
CA ASP A 57 -6.47 14.61 17.24
C ASP A 57 -7.50 15.75 17.26
N ASP A 58 -7.06 17.01 17.13
CA ASP A 58 -7.93 18.19 17.13
C ASP A 58 -8.80 18.30 15.88
N GLU A 59 -8.23 18.04 14.70
CA GLU A 59 -8.96 18.06 13.43
C GLU A 59 -10.03 16.96 13.40
N LEU A 60 -9.69 15.75 13.85
CA LEU A 60 -10.60 14.61 13.92
C LEU A 60 -11.72 14.86 14.93
N ASN A 61 -11.40 15.41 16.10
CA ASN A 61 -12.40 15.74 17.13
C ASN A 61 -13.38 16.81 16.64
N LYS A 62 -12.91 17.80 15.87
CA LYS A 62 -13.78 18.80 15.23
C LYS A 62 -14.70 18.19 14.17
N ALA A 63 -14.17 17.29 13.35
CA ALA A 63 -14.97 16.55 12.35
C ALA A 63 -16.07 15.72 13.03
N ILE A 64 -15.74 14.99 14.10
CA ILE A 64 -16.69 14.14 14.81
C ILE A 64 -17.77 14.97 15.52
N LYS A 65 -17.41 16.11 16.13
CA LYS A 65 -18.39 17.05 16.74
C LYS A 65 -19.42 17.59 15.73
N THR A 66 -19.07 17.65 14.44
CA THR A 66 -19.98 18.13 13.38
C THR A 66 -21.15 17.16 13.16
N PHE A 67 -20.99 15.88 13.51
CA PHE A 67 -22.05 14.88 13.34
C PHE A 67 -23.14 14.93 14.43
N CYS A 68 -23.00 15.76 15.46
CA CYS A 68 -24.01 16.00 16.51
C CYS A 68 -24.66 14.72 17.08
N LEU A 69 -23.86 13.66 17.26
CA LEU A 69 -24.36 12.38 17.76
C LEU A 69 -24.71 12.49 19.25
N PRO A 70 -25.87 11.99 19.71
CA PRO A 70 -26.17 11.91 21.12
C PRO A 70 -25.20 10.92 21.79
N ASN A 71 -24.58 11.33 22.91
CA ASN A 71 -23.64 10.53 23.71
C ASN A 71 -22.30 10.23 23.01
N MET A 72 -21.68 11.27 22.45
CA MET A 72 -20.40 11.20 21.76
C MET A 72 -19.24 10.98 22.75
N MET A 73 -18.45 9.94 22.50
CA MET A 73 -17.24 9.56 23.24
C MET A 73 -16.03 10.41 22.80
N GLU A 74 -15.00 10.58 23.64
CA GLU A 74 -13.83 11.37 23.24
C GLU A 74 -13.00 10.63 22.17
N VAL A 75 -12.42 11.36 21.20
CA VAL A 75 -11.59 10.76 20.13
C VAL A 75 -10.46 9.89 20.68
N LYS A 76 -9.88 10.30 21.81
CA LYS A 76 -8.84 9.54 22.50
C LYS A 76 -9.33 8.15 22.91
N GLU A 77 -10.59 8.00 23.32
CA GLU A 77 -11.16 6.71 23.71
C GLU A 77 -11.40 5.80 22.49
N PHE A 78 -11.69 6.35 21.31
CA PHE A 78 -11.78 5.57 20.07
C PHE A 78 -10.42 5.07 19.57
N LEU A 79 -9.36 5.87 19.78
CA LEU A 79 -8.01 5.54 19.32
C LEU A 79 -7.24 4.68 20.32
N THR A 80 -7.68 4.63 21.58
CA THR A 80 -7.05 3.80 22.61
C THR A 80 -7.58 2.38 22.49
N ILE A 81 -6.79 1.52 21.86
CA ILE A 81 -7.03 0.08 21.89
C ILE A 81 -6.64 -0.39 23.30
N SER A 82 -7.61 -0.88 24.08
CA SER A 82 -7.34 -1.51 25.37
C SER A 82 -6.43 -2.73 25.16
N GLU A 83 -5.40 -2.89 25.98
CA GLU A 83 -4.52 -4.08 25.95
C GLU A 83 -5.21 -5.36 26.45
N GLU A 84 -6.50 -5.27 26.82
CA GLU A 84 -7.30 -6.44 27.14
C GLU A 84 -7.37 -7.37 25.93
N ASN A 85 -6.77 -8.55 26.09
CA ASN A 85 -6.83 -9.64 25.13
C ASN A 85 -8.26 -10.19 25.11
N ILE A 86 -9.14 -9.54 24.36
CA ILE A 86 -10.53 -9.97 24.16
C ILE A 86 -10.51 -11.23 23.31
N VAL A 87 -10.25 -12.38 23.95
CA VAL A 87 -10.51 -13.68 23.35
C VAL A 87 -12.03 -13.79 23.29
N TYR A 88 -12.60 -13.51 22.11
CA TYR A 88 -13.98 -13.87 21.85
C TYR A 88 -14.07 -15.40 21.95
N GLU A 89 -14.62 -15.90 23.07
CA GLU A 89 -15.07 -17.28 23.16
C GLU A 89 -16.15 -17.47 22.10
N ILE A 90 -15.78 -18.06 20.97
CA ILE A 90 -16.73 -18.56 20.00
C ILE A 90 -17.50 -19.67 20.72
N PRO A 91 -18.82 -19.55 20.90
CA PRO A 91 -19.58 -20.63 21.52
C PRO A 91 -19.42 -21.89 20.67
N ASP A 92 -19.04 -23.02 21.29
CA ASP A 92 -18.86 -24.31 20.60
C ASP A 92 -20.12 -24.72 19.81
N ASP A 93 -21.27 -24.21 20.23
CA ASP A 93 -22.57 -24.52 19.66
C ASP A 93 -23.07 -23.43 18.69
N ILE A 94 -22.50 -23.44 17.49
CA ILE A 94 -22.88 -22.57 16.35
C ILE A 94 -24.35 -22.82 15.93
N SER A 95 -24.96 -23.94 16.36
CA SER A 95 -26.34 -24.29 16.00
C SER A 95 -27.38 -23.26 16.49
N LYS A 96 -27.11 -22.59 17.63
CA LYS A 96 -27.99 -21.53 18.16
C LYS A 96 -28.09 -20.33 17.23
N PHE A 97 -27.04 -20.04 16.46
CA PHE A 97 -27.07 -18.99 15.44
C PHE A 97 -27.83 -19.44 14.21
N ALA A 98 -27.70 -20.71 13.81
CA ALA A 98 -28.35 -21.24 12.62
C ALA A 98 -29.88 -21.09 12.66
N ASP A 99 -30.50 -21.20 13.85
CA ASP A 99 -31.95 -21.07 14.00
C ASP A 99 -32.43 -19.60 13.94
N MET A 100 -31.55 -18.63 14.20
CA MET A 100 -31.85 -17.21 14.02
C MET A 100 -32.00 -16.82 12.54
N PHE A 101 -31.32 -17.54 11.63
CA PHE A 101 -31.37 -17.30 10.18
C PHE A 101 -32.46 -18.10 9.45
N LYS A 102 -33.07 -19.11 10.10
CA LYS A 102 -34.07 -19.99 9.45
C LYS A 102 -35.49 -19.41 9.41
N ASN A 103 -35.79 -18.34 10.16
CA ASN A 103 -37.17 -17.85 10.34
C ASN A 103 -37.42 -16.42 9.81
N GLY A 104 -36.68 -15.97 8.79
CA GLY A 104 -37.02 -14.76 8.05
C GLY A 104 -37.97 -15.08 6.88
N PRO A 105 -39.04 -14.31 6.63
CA PRO A 105 -39.93 -14.56 5.51
C PRO A 105 -39.15 -14.34 4.20
N THR A 106 -38.99 -15.43 3.45
CA THR A 106 -38.66 -15.47 2.02
C THR A 106 -39.55 -14.52 1.25
N ASN A 107 -39.05 -13.30 0.99
CA ASN A 107 -39.44 -12.39 -0.09
C ASN A 107 -38.53 -11.15 -0.01
N HIS A 108 -37.23 -11.34 -0.26
CA HIS A 108 -36.38 -10.25 -0.70
C HIS A 108 -36.06 -10.50 -2.18
N PRO A 109 -36.56 -9.65 -3.11
CA PRO A 109 -36.05 -9.67 -4.46
C PRO A 109 -34.64 -9.08 -4.43
N ASP A 110 -33.72 -9.77 -5.09
CA ASP A 110 -32.33 -9.38 -5.36
C ASP A 110 -31.34 -9.48 -4.17
N GLU A 111 -31.16 -10.68 -3.63
CA GLU A 111 -29.82 -11.04 -3.13
C GLU A 111 -28.91 -11.24 -4.35
N ILE A 112 -28.13 -10.22 -4.67
CA ILE A 112 -27.01 -10.34 -5.61
C ILE A 112 -26.01 -11.29 -4.95
N ASP A 113 -25.78 -12.43 -5.59
CA ASP A 113 -24.78 -13.41 -5.17
C ASP A 113 -23.37 -12.81 -5.32
N ASP A 114 -22.88 -12.18 -4.24
CA ASP A 114 -21.54 -11.63 -4.12
C ASP A 114 -20.46 -12.73 -3.96
N SER A 115 -20.78 -14.02 -4.17
CA SER A 115 -19.79 -15.10 -4.13
C SER A 115 -18.77 -15.07 -5.28
N ALA A 116 -18.87 -14.10 -6.19
CA ALA A 116 -17.92 -13.86 -7.27
C ALA A 116 -16.52 -13.61 -6.69
N LYS A 117 -15.72 -14.68 -6.65
CA LYS A 117 -14.32 -14.67 -6.21
C LYS A 117 -13.55 -13.68 -7.10
N ILE A 118 -13.28 -12.48 -6.57
CA ILE A 118 -12.53 -11.45 -7.29
C ILE A 118 -11.13 -11.98 -7.58
N GLU A 119 -10.87 -12.29 -8.86
CA GLU A 119 -9.58 -12.81 -9.29
C GLU A 119 -8.54 -11.68 -9.25
N ILE A 120 -7.41 -11.92 -8.57
CA ILE A 120 -6.30 -10.96 -8.55
C ILE A 120 -5.63 -10.97 -9.92
N ILE A 121 -5.81 -9.90 -10.70
CA ILE A 121 -5.22 -9.75 -12.03
C ILE A 121 -3.82 -9.12 -11.98
N CYS A 122 -2.96 -9.51 -12.92
CA CYS A 122 -1.65 -8.87 -13.09
C CYS A 122 -1.76 -7.49 -13.75
N VAL A 123 -0.76 -6.63 -13.56
CA VAL A 123 -0.70 -5.26 -14.10
C VAL A 123 -0.95 -5.21 -15.60
N ASN A 124 -0.37 -6.14 -16.37
CA ASN A 124 -0.53 -6.19 -17.82
C ASN A 124 -1.97 -6.50 -18.24
N LYS A 125 -2.63 -7.45 -17.56
CA LYS A 125 -4.04 -7.77 -17.79
C LYS A 125 -4.93 -6.58 -17.44
N ALA A 126 -4.65 -5.87 -16.35
CA ALA A 126 -5.38 -4.67 -15.96
C ALA A 126 -5.26 -3.57 -17.02
N LEU A 127 -4.05 -3.29 -17.53
CA LEU A 127 -3.83 -2.29 -18.59
C LEU A 127 -4.51 -2.67 -19.91
N GLN A 128 -4.54 -3.96 -20.26
CA GLN A 128 -5.26 -4.43 -21.44
C GLN A 128 -6.77 -4.24 -21.31
N GLY A 129 -7.35 -4.62 -20.16
CA GLY A 129 -8.76 -4.37 -19.86
C GLY A 129 -9.10 -2.89 -19.92
N LEU A 130 -8.24 -2.05 -19.33
CA LEU A 130 -8.41 -0.59 -19.35
C LEU A 130 -8.46 -0.02 -20.78
N LYS A 131 -7.59 -0.52 -21.67
CA LYS A 131 -7.60 -0.12 -23.09
C LYS A 131 -8.91 -0.47 -23.77
N ILE A 132 -9.45 -1.65 -23.52
CA ILE A 132 -10.73 -2.10 -24.09
C ILE A 132 -11.86 -1.17 -23.65
N VAL A 133 -11.95 -0.88 -22.34
CA VAL A 133 -12.99 0.01 -21.80
C VAL A 133 -12.81 1.44 -22.34
N ASN A 134 -11.57 1.93 -22.44
CA ASN A 134 -11.31 3.26 -23.00
C ASN A 134 -11.73 3.35 -24.49
N SER A 135 -11.43 2.31 -25.29
CA SER A 135 -11.88 2.23 -26.68
C SER A 135 -13.41 2.22 -26.79
N PHE A 136 -14.11 1.52 -25.90
CA PHE A 136 -15.57 1.54 -25.82
C PHE A 136 -16.10 2.94 -25.46
N LEU A 137 -15.54 3.58 -24.44
CA LEU A 137 -15.97 4.91 -24.00
C LEU A 137 -15.77 5.98 -25.07
N LEU A 138 -14.69 5.91 -25.86
CA LEU A 138 -14.46 6.84 -26.97
C LEU A 138 -15.52 6.77 -28.08
N GLN A 139 -16.27 5.68 -28.15
CA GLN A 139 -17.37 5.52 -29.11
C GLN A 139 -18.71 6.08 -28.58
N GLN A 140 -18.77 6.49 -27.31
CA GLN A 140 -19.99 7.00 -26.67
C GLN A 140 -20.03 8.52 -26.71
N GLU A 141 -21.20 9.08 -27.02
CA GLU A 141 -21.39 10.53 -27.22
C GLU A 141 -21.21 11.36 -25.92
N ASN A 142 -21.45 10.75 -24.75
CA ASN A 142 -21.43 11.42 -23.43
C ASN A 142 -20.45 10.78 -22.42
N ALA A 143 -19.28 10.31 -22.88
CA ALA A 143 -18.31 9.62 -22.02
C ALA A 143 -17.16 10.48 -21.49
N SER A 144 -17.21 11.81 -21.66
CA SER A 144 -16.06 12.68 -21.39
C SER A 144 -15.56 12.65 -19.94
N GLU A 145 -16.46 12.50 -18.96
CA GLU A 145 -16.11 12.38 -17.55
C GLU A 145 -15.50 11.03 -17.21
N GLN A 146 -16.06 9.95 -17.79
CA GLN A 146 -15.58 8.59 -17.63
C GLN A 146 -14.18 8.43 -18.24
N ILE A 147 -13.91 9.08 -19.37
CA ILE A 147 -12.58 9.12 -20.00
C ILE A 147 -11.57 9.83 -19.07
N LYS A 148 -11.96 10.92 -18.39
CA LYS A 148 -11.09 11.57 -17.39
C LYS A 148 -10.79 10.66 -16.20
N LEU A 149 -11.79 9.92 -15.72
CA LEU A 149 -11.61 8.92 -14.66
C LEU A 149 -10.71 7.77 -15.11
N MET A 150 -10.83 7.34 -16.36
CA MET A 150 -9.97 6.31 -16.97
C MET A 150 -8.50 6.70 -16.89
N GLY A 151 -8.16 7.96 -17.20
CA GLY A 151 -6.80 8.47 -17.09
C GLY A 151 -6.25 8.44 -15.65
N LYS A 152 -7.10 8.64 -14.63
CA LYS A 152 -6.69 8.52 -13.22
C LYS A 152 -6.39 7.07 -12.85
N ILE A 153 -7.22 6.12 -13.31
CA ILE A 153 -7.03 4.69 -13.07
C ILE A 153 -5.74 4.21 -13.77
N GLU A 154 -5.50 4.65 -15.01
CA GLU A 154 -4.27 4.32 -15.73
C GLU A 154 -3.02 4.80 -14.98
N LYS A 155 -3.05 6.04 -14.47
CA LYS A 155 -1.96 6.62 -13.68
C LYS A 155 -1.73 5.82 -12.40
N PHE A 156 -2.79 5.40 -11.72
CA PHE A 156 -2.71 4.59 -10.52
C PHE A 156 -2.05 3.22 -10.79
N ILE A 157 -2.48 2.52 -11.84
CA ILE A 157 -1.90 1.22 -12.23
C ILE A 157 -0.41 1.37 -12.56
N LYS A 158 -0.03 2.41 -13.31
CA LYS A 158 1.36 2.71 -13.65
C LYS A 158 2.21 3.05 -12.43
N ASN A 159 1.70 3.84 -11.48
CA ASN A 159 2.41 4.13 -10.23
C ASN A 159 2.65 2.87 -9.41
N LYS A 160 1.65 1.98 -9.32
CA LYS A 160 1.81 0.70 -8.62
C LYS A 160 2.87 -0.18 -9.29
N GLN A 161 2.93 -0.18 -10.62
CA GLN A 161 3.98 -0.87 -11.37
C GLN A 161 5.37 -0.29 -11.08
N ILE A 162 5.52 1.03 -11.11
CA ILE A 162 6.80 1.71 -10.82
C ILE A 162 7.27 1.38 -9.40
N ASN A 163 6.39 1.54 -8.41
CA ASN A 163 6.72 1.25 -7.01
C ASN A 163 7.05 -0.22 -6.77
N SER A 164 6.42 -1.13 -7.53
CA SER A 164 6.76 -2.56 -7.53
C SER A 164 8.14 -2.86 -8.14
N MET A 165 8.62 -2.02 -9.06
CA MET A 165 9.91 -2.19 -9.73
C MET A 165 11.04 -1.43 -9.04
N GLN A 166 10.72 -0.55 -8.09
CA GLN A 166 11.71 0.16 -7.28
C GLN A 166 12.40 -0.84 -6.34
N GLN A 167 13.73 -0.86 -6.38
CA GLN A 167 14.52 -1.55 -5.36
C GLN A 167 14.30 -0.82 -4.03
N THR A 168 13.72 -1.53 -3.06
CA THR A 168 13.29 -0.96 -1.78
C THR A 168 14.45 -0.78 -0.80
N THR A 169 15.56 -1.50 -0.97
CA THR A 169 16.74 -1.30 -0.12
C THR A 169 17.99 -1.78 -0.82
N ILE A 170 19.01 -0.93 -0.85
CA ILE A 170 20.35 -1.20 -1.38
C ILE A 170 20.97 -2.48 -0.77
N ASN A 171 20.59 -2.80 0.47
CA ASN A 171 21.00 -3.98 1.22
C ASN A 171 20.48 -5.30 0.63
N GLN A 172 19.39 -5.30 -0.15
CA GLN A 172 18.88 -6.52 -0.79
C GLN A 172 19.80 -7.03 -1.91
N TYR A 173 20.66 -6.17 -2.48
CA TYR A 173 21.60 -6.56 -3.52
C TYR A 173 22.75 -7.43 -3.00
N PHE A 174 23.03 -7.40 -1.69
CA PHE A 174 24.16 -8.09 -1.08
C PHE A 174 23.77 -9.27 -0.19
N LYS A 175 22.51 -9.72 -0.23
CA LYS A 175 22.05 -10.95 0.42
C LYS A 175 22.31 -12.17 -0.44
#